data_AF-A0A2D8XC32-F1
#
_entry.id   AF-A0A2D8XC32-F1
#
_cell.length_a   1.000
_cell.length_b   1.000
_cell.length_c   1.000
_cell.angle_alpha   90.00
_cell.angle_beta   90.00
_cell.angle_gamma   90.00
#
_symmetry.space_group_name_H-M   'P 1'
#
loop_
_entity.id
_entity.type
_entity.pdbx_description
1 polymer ?
#
loop_
_entity_poly.entity_id
_entity_poly.type
_entity_poly.pdbx_seq_one_letter_code
_entity_poly.pdbx_strand_id
1 'polypeptide(L)'
;MSNQEEMLVEAGNNAEALVSTEAFGKTINSIVEATFQSFVNSKPEEAEAREKTYHHYRATVDIVNTLKQQISVRDEILGKNKTTDNQEEEGTDH
;
A
#
# COMPACT_ATOMS: atom_id res chain seq x y z
N MET A 1 10.79 10.01 -19.01
CA MET A 1 10.20 10.08 -17.66
C MET A 1 10.69 11.35 -16.97
N SER A 2 9.83 12.08 -16.26
CA SER A 2 10.22 13.26 -15.47
C SER A 2 10.81 12.87 -14.10
N ASN A 3 11.62 13.74 -13.48
CA ASN A 3 12.19 13.49 -12.15
C ASN A 3 11.11 13.18 -11.09
N GLN A 4 9.96 13.86 -11.16
CA GLN A 4 8.84 13.59 -10.26
C GLN A 4 8.24 12.19 -10.47
N GLU A 5 8.13 11.72 -11.71
CA GLU A 5 7.66 10.36 -12.01
C GLU A 5 8.66 9.31 -11.54
N GLU A 6 9.96 9.54 -11.68
CA GLU A 6 11.01 8.65 -11.18
C GLU A 6 10.90 8.47 -9.65
N MET A 7 10.69 9.56 -8.90
CA MET A 7 10.47 9.49 -7.46
C MET A 7 9.22 8.67 -7.08
N LEU A 8 8.12 8.82 -7.84
CA LEU A 8 6.89 8.07 -7.60
C LEU A 8 7.06 6.58 -7.93
N VAL A 9 7.80 6.27 -8.98
CA VAL A 9 8.16 4.89 -9.35
C VAL A 9 9.02 4.25 -8.27
N GLU A 10 10.03 4.96 -7.77
CA GLU A 10 10.88 4.49 -6.67
C GLU A 10 10.06 4.24 -5.40
N ALA A 11 9.13 5.14 -5.04
CA ALA A 11 8.24 4.94 -3.90
C ALA A 11 7.40 3.67 -4.04
N GLY A 12 6.84 3.40 -5.23
CA GLY A 12 6.11 2.17 -5.50
C GLY A 12 6.99 0.91 -5.44
N ASN A 13 8.22 0.97 -5.93
CA ASN A 13 9.18 -0.15 -5.85
C ASN A 13 9.55 -0.47 -4.41
N ASN A 14 9.81 0.55 -3.59
CA ASN A 14 10.10 0.38 -2.16
C ASN A 14 8.89 -0.21 -1.43
N ALA A 15 7.68 0.26 -1.75
CA ALA A 15 6.45 -0.27 -1.19
C ALA A 15 6.23 -1.74 -1.57
N GLU A 16 6.42 -2.10 -2.84
CA GLU A 16 6.32 -3.49 -3.32
C GLU A 16 7.34 -4.40 -2.64
N ALA A 17 8.59 -3.95 -2.52
CA ALA A 17 9.64 -4.70 -1.84
C ALA A 17 9.26 -4.97 -0.38
N LEU A 18 8.72 -3.97 0.32
CA LEU A 18 8.29 -4.12 1.72
C LEU A 18 7.12 -5.10 1.87
N VAL A 19 6.04 -4.92 1.09
CA VAL A 19 4.82 -5.76 1.21
C VAL A 19 5.05 -7.20 0.74
N SER A 20 6.04 -7.43 -0.12
CA SER A 20 6.42 -8.77 -0.60
C SER A 20 7.24 -9.57 0.42
N THR A 21 7.72 -8.93 1.49
CA THR A 21 8.44 -9.67 2.54
C THR A 21 7.50 -10.49 3.40
N GLU A 22 7.85 -11.75 3.64
CA GLU A 22 7.10 -12.62 4.55
C GLU A 22 7.03 -12.04 5.97
N ALA A 23 8.10 -11.39 6.41
CA ALA A 23 8.19 -10.75 7.72
C ALA A 23 7.15 -9.62 7.89
N PHE A 24 6.95 -8.78 6.87
CA PHE A 24 5.93 -7.73 6.88
C PHE A 24 4.52 -8.35 7.00
N GLY A 25 4.21 -9.33 6.15
CA GLY A 25 2.91 -10.02 6.18
C GLY A 25 2.61 -10.65 7.55
N LYS A 26 3.56 -11.39 8.13
CA LYS A 26 3.43 -11.97 9.48
C LYS A 26 3.20 -10.89 10.55
N THR A 27 3.90 -9.77 10.45
CA THR A 27 3.79 -8.66 11.42
C THR A 27 2.42 -8.01 11.35
N ILE A 28 1.95 -7.63 10.15
CA ILE A 28 0.61 -7.04 9.96
C ILE A 28 -0.48 -8.00 10.44
N ASN A 29 -0.39 -9.29 10.10
CA ASN A 29 -1.37 -10.27 10.56
C ASN A 29 -1.40 -10.39 12.08
N SER A 30 -0.23 -10.36 12.74
CA SER A 30 -0.15 -10.41 14.20
C SER A 30 -0.78 -9.17 14.85
N ILE A 31 -0.59 -7.98 14.27
CA ILE A 31 -1.19 -6.74 14.75
C ILE A 31 -2.71 -6.78 14.57
N VAL A 32 -3.20 -7.23 13.41
CA VAL A 32 -4.64 -7.36 13.13
C VAL A 32 -5.28 -8.33 14.14
N GLU A 33 -4.70 -9.50 14.36
CA GLU A 33 -5.19 -10.47 15.34
C GLU A 33 -5.21 -9.86 16.75
N ALA A 34 -4.13 -9.18 17.17
CA ALA A 34 -4.06 -8.55 18.48
C ALA A 34 -5.14 -7.47 18.68
N THR A 35 -5.40 -6.64 17.66
CA THR A 35 -6.48 -5.64 17.72
C THR A 35 -7.86 -6.29 17.76
N PHE A 36 -8.08 -7.35 16.99
CA PHE A 36 -9.32 -8.09 16.99
C PHE A 36 -9.59 -8.68 18.38
N GLN A 37 -8.61 -9.40 18.94
CA GLN A 37 -8.69 -9.98 20.28
C GLN A 37 -8.94 -8.93 21.35
N SER A 38 -8.25 -7.78 21.29
CA SER A 38 -8.46 -6.68 22.23
C SER A 38 -9.89 -6.13 22.16
N PHE A 39 -10.46 -6.04 20.96
CA PHE A 39 -11.80 -5.51 20.77
C PHE A 39 -12.88 -6.49 21.26
N VAL A 40 -12.80 -7.76 20.88
CA VAL A 40 -13.83 -8.76 21.24
C VAL A 40 -13.84 -9.11 22.72
N ASN A 41 -12.69 -8.99 23.40
CA ASN A 41 -12.59 -9.25 24.84
C ASN A 41 -12.88 -8.00 25.70
N SER A 42 -13.03 -6.82 25.09
CA SER A 42 -13.41 -5.60 25.81
C SER A 42 -14.88 -5.62 26.21
N LYS A 43 -15.20 -5.03 27.35
CA LYS A 43 -16.59 -4.88 27.80
C LYS A 43 -17.27 -3.68 27.14
N PRO A 44 -18.61 -3.69 26.97
CA PRO A 44 -19.34 -2.57 26.39
C PRO A 44 -19.11 -1.22 27.10
N GLU A 45 -18.92 -1.24 28.41
CA GLU A 45 -18.66 -0.05 29.24
C GLU A 45 -17.23 0.50 29.13
N GLU A 46 -16.30 -0.25 28.53
CA GLU A 46 -14.90 0.15 28.34
C GLU A 46 -14.72 0.98 27.06
N ALA A 47 -15.52 2.05 26.92
CA ALA A 47 -15.61 2.84 25.69
C ALA A 47 -14.25 3.37 25.19
N GLU A 48 -13.42 3.89 26.08
CA GLU A 48 -12.09 4.41 25.74
C GLU A 48 -11.16 3.30 25.20
N ALA A 49 -11.19 2.11 25.80
CA ALA A 49 -10.39 0.97 25.34
C ALA A 49 -10.87 0.46 23.97
N ARG A 50 -12.19 0.45 23.74
CA ARG A 50 -12.80 0.09 22.45
C ARG A 50 -12.43 1.07 21.35
N GLU A 51 -12.52 2.37 21.63
CA GLU A 51 -12.16 3.44 20.69
C GLU A 51 -10.67 3.38 20.34
N LYS A 52 -9.80 3.22 21.35
CA LYS A 52 -8.35 3.03 21.13
C LYS A 52 -8.06 1.82 20.24
N THR A 53 -8.74 0.70 20.48
CA THR A 53 -8.53 -0.52 19.69
C THR A 53 -9.00 -0.34 18.25
N TYR A 54 -10.13 0.32 18.04
CA TYR A 54 -10.63 0.68 16.72
C TYR A 54 -9.62 1.56 15.94
N HIS A 55 -9.07 2.59 16.59
CA HIS A 55 -8.06 3.45 15.96
C HIS A 55 -6.78 2.70 15.61
N HIS A 56 -6.35 1.74 16.43
CA HIS A 56 -5.17 0.91 16.13
C HIS A 56 -5.39 0.03 14.90
N TYR A 57 -6.56 -0.61 14.80
CA TYR A 57 -6.94 -1.37 13.61
C TYR A 57 -6.98 -0.47 12.37
N ARG A 58 -7.60 0.72 12.48
CA ARG A 58 -7.70 1.67 11.36
C ARG A 58 -6.32 2.13 10.89
N ALA A 59 -5.42 2.46 11.80
CA ALA A 59 -4.04 2.84 11.47
C ALA A 59 -3.28 1.73 10.75
N THR A 60 -3.48 0.47 11.16
CA THR A 60 -2.89 -0.69 10.50
C THR A 60 -3.39 -0.82 9.06
N VAL A 61 -4.70 -0.67 8.85
CA VAL A 61 -5.31 -0.67 7.52
C VAL A 61 -4.79 0.49 6.67
N ASP A 62 -4.65 1.68 7.25
CA ASP A 62 -4.17 2.87 6.53
C ASP A 62 -2.73 2.69 6.03
N ILE A 63 -1.83 2.13 6.83
CA ILE A 63 -0.45 1.82 6.40
C ILE A 63 -0.46 0.90 5.17
N VAL A 64 -1.24 -0.18 5.21
CA VAL A 64 -1.32 -1.13 4.10
C VAL A 64 -1.91 -0.46 2.84
N ASN A 65 -2.91 0.39 3.01
CA ASN A 65 -3.52 1.11 1.90
C ASN A 65 -2.58 2.14 1.28
N THR A 66 -1.78 2.86 2.08
CA THR A 66 -0.76 3.77 1.57
C THR A 66 0.27 3.04 0.71
N LEU A 67 0.76 1.87 1.17
CA LEU A 67 1.72 1.07 0.39
C LEU A 67 1.09 0.59 -0.94
N LYS A 68 -0.16 0.10 -0.89
CA LYS A 68 -0.88 -0.31 -2.11
C LYS A 68 -1.11 0.85 -3.08
N GLN A 69 -1.40 2.05 -2.57
CA GLN A 69 -1.57 3.23 -3.41
C GLN A 69 -0.25 3.61 -4.10
N GLN A 70 0.88 3.56 -3.40
CA GLN A 70 2.20 3.80 -3.99
C GLN A 70 2.50 2.83 -5.13
N ILE A 71 2.19 1.54 -4.94
CA ILE A 71 2.32 0.51 -5.98
C ILE A 71 1.41 0.82 -7.18
N SER A 72 0.13 1.13 -6.95
CA SER A 72 -0.82 1.47 -8.01
C SER A 72 -0.36 2.68 -8.83
N VAL A 73 0.13 3.74 -8.18
CA VAL A 73 0.64 4.94 -8.86
C VAL A 73 1.84 4.60 -9.74
N ARG A 74 2.79 3.80 -9.24
CA ARG A 74 3.90 3.31 -10.06
C ARG A 74 3.40 2.54 -11.27
N ASP A 75 2.50 1.58 -11.07
CA ASP A 75 2.00 0.72 -12.14
C ASP A 75 1.29 1.53 -13.24
N GLU A 76 0.55 2.57 -12.86
CA GLU A 76 -0.06 3.53 -13.79
C GLU A 76 0.99 4.30 -14.60
N ILE A 77 2.07 4.79 -13.97
CA ILE A 77 3.16 5.52 -14.65
C ILE A 77 3.88 4.60 -15.65
N LEU A 78 4.25 3.40 -15.22
CA LEU A 78 4.94 2.43 -16.07
C LEU A 78 4.04 1.94 -17.21
N GLY A 79 2.73 1.79 -16.98
CA GLY A 79 1.76 1.45 -18.01
C GLY A 79 1.59 2.54 -19.07
N LYS A 80 1.57 3.82 -18.66
CA LYS A 80 1.53 4.96 -19.59
C LYS A 80 2.76 5.01 -20.49
N ASN A 81 3.96 4.85 -19.92
CA ASN A 81 5.21 4.90 -20.68
C ASN A 81 5.30 3.78 -21.74
N LYS A 82 4.88 2.55 -21.40
CA LYS A 82 4.81 1.44 -22.37
C LYS A 82 3.89 1.73 -23.56
N THR A 83 2.83 2.50 -23.36
CA THR A 83 1.88 2.84 -24.43
C THR A 83 2.46 3.90 -25.35
N THR A 84 3.21 4.86 -24.79
CA THR A 84 3.91 5.89 -25.55
C THR A 84 5.04 5.31 -26.40
N ASP A 85 5.88 4.43 -25.83
CA ASP A 85 6.99 3.81 -26.57
C ASP A 85 6.50 3.00 -27.79
N ASN A 86 5.37 2.29 -27.65
CA ASN A 86 4.78 1.52 -28.75
C ASN A 86 4.17 2.38 -29.87
N GLN A 87 3.83 3.66 -29.62
CA GLN A 87 3.27 4.56 -30.64
C GLN A 87 4.34 5.25 -31.48
N GLU A 88 5.58 5.35 -30.98
CA GLU A 88 6.69 5.97 -31.71
C GLU A 88 7.33 5.02 -32.74
N GLU A 89 7.24 3.70 -32.53
CA GLU A 89 7.77 2.69 -33.46
C GLU A 89 6.90 2.43 -34.71
N GLU A 90 5.60 2.75 -34.68
CA GLU A 90 4.71 2.57 -35.85
C GLU A 90 4.69 3.76 -36.84
N GLY A 91 5.42 4.83 -36.54
CA GLY A 91 5.40 6.09 -37.32
C GLY A 91 6.55 6.32 -38.30
N THR A 92 7.51 5.38 -38.44
CA THR A 92 8.76 5.59 -39.20
C THR A 92 8.93 4.78 -40.48
N ASP A 93 7.92 4.05 -40.94
CA ASP A 93 7.97 3.35 -42.23
C ASP A 93 6.76 3.72 -43.10
N HIS A 94 6.86 4.84 -43.85
CA HIS A 94 6.12 5.13 -45.09
C HIS A 94 6.80 6.25 -45.90
#